data_AF-A0AAU5WI68-F1
#
_entry.id   AF-A0AAU5WI68-F1
#
_cell.length_a   1.000
_cell.length_b   1.000
_cell.length_c   1.000
_cell.angle_alpha   90.00
_cell.angle_beta   90.00
_cell.angle_gamma   90.00
#
_symmetry.space_group_name_H-M   'P 1'
#
loop_
_entity.id
_entity.type
_entity.pdbx_description
1 polymer ?
#
loop_
_entity_poly.entity_id
_entity_poly.type
_entity_poly.pdbx_seq_one_letter_code
_entity_poly.pdbx_strand_id
1 'polypeptide(L)'
;MLDLWRGTLSPRTVLNLIDRLPRDSHYVAAMADDDDLADQLAAREDDKTPAPPPPMTDWSADQATLTLIADRLGELLTLTAAANSKKKPPSYKPLPRPVTAAQRAKRRRRERKYELVTTALATAAAQGRPSMDSVTADPTHTAAPPKRR
;
A
#
# COMPACT_ATOMS: atom_id res chain seq x y z
N MET A 1 -37.02 4.23 -8.19
CA MET A 1 -37.07 5.63 -7.73
C MET A 1 -38.46 6.09 -7.29
N LEU A 2 -39.55 5.65 -7.93
CA LEU A 2 -40.92 6.05 -7.51
C LEU A 2 -41.28 5.61 -6.08
N ASP A 3 -40.72 4.50 -5.60
CA ASP A 3 -40.93 3.98 -4.23
C ASP A 3 -40.33 4.86 -3.13
N LEU A 4 -39.30 5.65 -3.46
CA LEU A 4 -38.70 6.62 -2.54
C LEU A 4 -39.70 7.72 -2.22
N TRP A 5 -40.33 8.24 -3.29
CA TRP A 5 -41.30 9.32 -3.23
C TRP A 5 -42.68 8.87 -2.74
N ARG A 6 -42.98 7.57 -2.85
CA ARG A 6 -44.20 6.96 -2.30
C ARG A 6 -44.08 6.56 -0.82
N GLY A 7 -42.92 6.80 -0.19
CA GLY A 7 -42.68 6.51 1.22
C GLY A 7 -42.59 5.02 1.55
N THR A 8 -42.44 4.14 0.55
CA THR A 8 -42.37 2.69 0.76
C THR A 8 -40.94 2.22 1.09
N LEU A 9 -39.92 3.04 0.81
CA LEU A 9 -38.53 2.77 1.17
C LEU A 9 -38.18 3.33 2.55
N SER A 10 -37.65 2.45 3.41
CA SER A 10 -37.05 2.86 4.69
C SER A 10 -35.88 3.81 4.46
N PRO A 11 -35.70 4.86 5.29
CA PRO A 11 -34.54 5.76 5.22
C PRO A 11 -33.19 5.04 5.18
N ARG A 12 -33.09 3.87 5.85
CA ARG A 12 -31.85 3.06 5.83
C ARG A 12 -31.55 2.48 4.44
N THR A 13 -32.59 2.11 3.70
CA THR A 13 -32.43 1.56 2.34
C THR A 13 -31.98 2.63 1.36
N VAL A 14 -32.43 3.88 1.57
CA VAL A 14 -32.00 5.04 0.77
C VAL A 14 -30.53 5.34 1.00
N LEU A 15 -30.10 5.39 2.27
CA LEU A 15 -28.70 5.59 2.61
C LEU A 15 -27.81 4.47 2.04
N ASN A 16 -28.23 3.21 2.17
CA ASN A 16 -27.52 2.08 1.56
C ASN A 16 -27.41 2.17 0.02
N LEU A 17 -28.37 2.83 -0.64
CA LEU A 17 -28.31 3.05 -2.09
C LEU A 17 -27.30 4.14 -2.42
N ILE A 18 -27.32 5.24 -1.66
CA ILE A 18 -26.37 6.35 -1.80
C ILE A 18 -24.94 5.84 -1.58
N ASP A 19 -24.71 5.04 -0.54
CA ASP A 19 -23.40 4.45 -0.20
C ASP A 19 -22.86 3.49 -1.28
N ARG A 20 -23.71 3.03 -2.20
CA ARG A 20 -23.36 2.11 -3.28
C ARG A 20 -23.35 2.77 -4.66
N LEU A 21 -23.53 4.08 -4.72
CA LEU A 21 -23.44 4.80 -5.98
C LEU A 21 -22.02 4.70 -6.55
N PRO A 22 -21.88 4.54 -7.87
CA PRO A 22 -20.59 4.68 -8.54
C PRO A 22 -19.95 6.05 -8.27
N ARG A 23 -18.61 6.10 -8.24
CA ARG A 23 -17.84 7.34 -8.04
C ARG A 23 -18.08 8.39 -9.13
N ASP A 24 -18.44 7.96 -10.33
CA ASP A 24 -18.78 8.81 -11.47
C ASP A 24 -20.26 9.24 -11.48
N SER A 25 -21.02 8.93 -10.42
CA SER A 25 -22.40 9.40 -10.31
C SER A 25 -22.48 10.92 -10.09
N HIS A 26 -23.53 11.53 -10.65
CA HIS A 26 -23.79 12.96 -10.49
C HIS A 26 -23.88 13.43 -9.04
N TYR A 27 -24.35 12.57 -8.13
CA TYR A 27 -24.41 12.89 -6.70
C TYR A 27 -23.01 13.01 -6.09
N VAL A 28 -22.12 12.06 -6.39
CA VAL A 28 -20.74 12.09 -5.89
C VAL A 28 -19.99 13.28 -6.48
N ALA A 29 -20.19 13.61 -7.75
CA ALA A 29 -19.62 14.80 -8.37
C ALA A 29 -20.08 16.09 -7.69
N ALA A 30 -21.41 16.25 -7.49
CA ALA A 30 -21.96 17.41 -6.80
C ALA A 30 -21.47 17.57 -5.36
N MET A 31 -21.19 16.47 -4.66
CA MET A 31 -20.59 16.51 -3.33
C MET A 31 -19.09 16.81 -3.34
N ALA A 32 -18.37 16.39 -4.38
CA ALA A 32 -16.96 16.71 -4.54
C ALA A 32 -16.75 18.20 -4.88
N ASP A 33 -17.72 18.84 -5.55
CA ASP A 33 -17.72 20.26 -5.91
C ASP A 33 -18.28 21.17 -4.80
N ASP A 34 -18.65 20.64 -3.63
CA ASP A 34 -19.16 21.40 -2.49
C ASP A 34 -18.00 21.94 -1.64
N ASP A 35 -17.70 23.24 -1.78
CA ASP A 35 -16.60 23.92 -1.10
C ASP A 35 -16.71 23.85 0.44
N ASP A 36 -17.92 23.98 0.99
CA ASP A 36 -18.15 23.93 2.43
C ASP A 36 -17.85 22.53 3.00
N LEU A 37 -18.13 21.49 2.21
CA LEU A 37 -17.79 20.12 2.55
C LEU A 37 -16.28 19.86 2.41
N ALA A 38 -15.64 20.43 1.37
CA ALA A 38 -14.21 20.32 1.15
C ALA A 38 -13.41 20.92 2.32
N ASP A 39 -13.78 22.10 2.81
CA ASP A 39 -13.15 22.75 3.96
C ASP A 39 -13.26 21.92 5.25
N GLN A 40 -14.42 21.29 5.48
CA GLN A 40 -14.62 20.40 6.62
C GLN A 40 -13.79 19.11 6.54
N LEU A 41 -13.54 18.60 5.34
CA LEU A 41 -12.70 17.42 5.11
C LEU A 41 -11.21 17.78 5.27
N ALA A 42 -10.78 18.90 4.68
CA ALA A 42 -9.42 19.40 4.81
C ALA A 42 -9.04 19.68 6.27
N ALA A 43 -9.97 20.19 7.07
CA ALA A 43 -9.76 20.41 8.51
C ALA A 43 -9.61 19.09 9.32
N ARG A 44 -10.02 17.94 8.78
CA ARG A 44 -9.92 16.62 9.43
C ARG A 44 -8.72 15.79 8.96
N GLU A 45 -8.17 16.08 7.78
CA GLU A 45 -7.06 15.32 7.22
C GLU A 45 -5.71 15.85 7.73
N ASP A 46 -4.94 14.98 8.38
CA ASP A 46 -3.53 15.24 8.66
C ASP A 46 -2.71 14.99 7.37
N ASP A 47 -2.07 16.04 6.84
CA ASP A 47 -1.25 16.07 5.61
C ASP A 47 -0.19 14.95 5.48
N LYS A 48 0.14 14.26 6.58
CA LYS A 48 1.22 13.26 6.65
C LYS A 48 0.73 11.82 6.52
N THR A 49 -0.58 11.58 6.49
CA THR A 49 -1.12 10.21 6.45
C THR A 49 -1.16 9.71 5.01
N PRO A 50 -0.53 8.55 4.69
CA PRO A 50 -0.66 7.96 3.37
C PRO A 50 -2.13 7.69 3.04
N ALA A 51 -2.55 8.04 1.83
CA ALA A 51 -3.92 7.81 1.37
C ALA A 51 -4.32 6.34 1.61
N PRO A 52 -5.51 6.10 2.20
CA PRO A 52 -5.95 4.74 2.48
C PRO A 52 -6.10 3.94 1.18
N PRO A 53 -5.91 2.61 1.22
CA PRO A 53 -6.11 1.78 0.04
C PRO A 53 -7.55 1.92 -0.46
N PRO A 54 -7.77 1.99 -1.78
CA PRO A 54 -9.11 2.13 -2.34
C PRO A 54 -9.99 0.93 -1.94
N PRO A 55 -11.32 1.12 -1.85
CA PRO A 55 -12.24 0.04 -1.56
C PRO A 55 -12.28 -0.97 -2.71
N MET A 56 -12.57 -2.23 -2.39
CA MET A 56 -12.64 -3.31 -3.40
C MET A 56 -13.81 -3.13 -4.38
N THR A 57 -14.89 -2.48 -3.94
CA THR A 57 -16.10 -2.22 -4.73
C THR A 57 -15.80 -1.42 -6.00
N ASP A 58 -14.84 -0.51 -5.91
CA ASP A 58 -14.57 0.47 -6.96
C ASP A 58 -13.43 0.01 -7.87
N TRP A 59 -12.78 -1.11 -7.54
CA TRP A 59 -11.59 -1.60 -8.25
C TRP A 59 -11.95 -2.42 -9.48
N SER A 60 -12.15 -1.73 -10.60
CA SER A 60 -12.43 -2.36 -11.88
C SER A 60 -11.18 -2.99 -12.52
N ALA A 61 -11.39 -3.83 -13.54
CA ALA A 61 -10.29 -4.41 -14.33
C ALA A 61 -9.46 -3.31 -15.04
N ASP A 62 -10.11 -2.25 -15.50
CA ASP A 62 -9.45 -1.11 -16.13
C ASP A 62 -8.57 -0.37 -15.13
N GLN A 63 -9.07 -0.10 -13.91
CA GLN A 63 -8.25 0.51 -12.85
C GLN A 63 -7.06 -0.37 -12.49
N ALA A 64 -7.25 -1.69 -12.40
CA ALA A 64 -6.16 -2.63 -12.16
C ALA A 64 -5.06 -2.54 -13.24
N THR A 65 -5.47 -2.43 -14.50
CA THR A 65 -4.58 -2.33 -15.67
C THR A 65 -3.86 -0.99 -15.70
N LEU A 66 -4.59 0.11 -15.52
CA LEU A 66 -4.03 1.47 -15.48
C LEU A 66 -3.04 1.64 -14.33
N THR A 67 -3.36 1.10 -13.16
CA THR A 67 -2.45 1.12 -12.00
C THR A 67 -1.16 0.33 -12.31
N LEU A 68 -1.27 -0.81 -12.98
CA LEU A 68 -0.09 -1.58 -13.40
C LEU A 68 0.77 -0.79 -14.40
N ILE A 69 0.16 -0.12 -15.37
CA ILE A 69 0.87 0.72 -16.35
C ILE A 69 1.59 1.86 -15.63
N ALA A 70 0.89 2.57 -14.73
CA ALA A 70 1.47 3.66 -13.94
C ALA A 70 2.67 3.18 -13.10
N ASP A 71 2.56 2.00 -12.48
CA ASP A 71 3.68 1.38 -11.74
C ASP A 71 4.89 1.10 -12.63
N ARG A 72 4.68 0.57 -13.84
CA ARG A 72 5.78 0.32 -14.79
C ARG A 72 6.43 1.60 -15.30
N LEU A 73 5.65 2.65 -15.52
CA LEU A 73 6.18 3.95 -15.89
C LEU A 73 7.01 4.57 -14.75
N GLY A 74 6.53 4.46 -13.51
CA GLY A 74 7.27 4.91 -12.33
C GLY A 74 8.61 4.17 -12.15
N GLU A 75 8.60 2.85 -12.30
CA GLU A 75 9.84 2.05 -12.32
C GLU A 75 10.80 2.52 -13.42
N LEU A 76 10.30 2.67 -14.65
CA LEU A 76 11.11 3.12 -15.78
C LEU A 76 11.71 4.51 -15.53
N LEU A 77 10.94 5.46 -14.99
CA LEU A 77 11.43 6.79 -14.63
C LEU A 77 12.53 6.72 -13.56
N THR A 78 12.39 5.85 -12.55
CA THR A 78 13.45 5.69 -11.53
C THR A 78 14.71 5.07 -12.10
N LEU A 79 14.58 4.11 -13.02
CA LEU A 79 15.72 3.47 -13.70
C LEU A 79 16.43 4.45 -14.65
N THR A 80 15.69 5.23 -15.43
CA THR A 80 16.29 6.24 -16.30
C THR A 80 16.98 7.34 -15.49
N ALA A 81 16.39 7.78 -14.37
CA ALA A 81 17.04 8.72 -13.46
C ALA A 81 18.30 8.11 -12.82
N ALA A 82 18.29 6.82 -12.45
CA ALA A 82 19.47 6.11 -11.95
C ALA A 82 20.60 6.07 -12.97
N ALA A 83 20.27 5.82 -14.23
CA ALA A 83 21.24 5.67 -15.31
C ALA A 83 21.83 7.03 -15.76
N ASN A 84 21.04 8.09 -15.72
CA ASN A 84 21.40 9.40 -16.30
C ASN A 84 21.80 10.45 -15.26
N SER A 85 21.72 10.16 -13.95
CA SER A 85 22.08 11.12 -12.90
C SER A 85 23.06 10.52 -11.90
N LYS A 86 23.95 11.35 -11.35
CA LYS A 86 24.85 10.96 -10.25
C LYS A 86 24.14 10.92 -8.88
N LYS A 87 22.89 11.37 -8.83
CA LYS A 87 22.09 11.40 -7.60
C LYS A 87 21.33 10.08 -7.47
N LYS A 88 21.21 9.57 -6.25
CA LYS A 88 20.36 8.41 -5.99
C LYS A 88 18.91 8.77 -6.33
N PRO A 89 18.26 8.06 -7.26
CA PRO A 89 16.87 8.35 -7.61
C PRO A 89 15.96 8.06 -6.41
N PRO A 90 14.81 8.75 -6.30
CA PRO A 90 13.82 8.43 -5.29
C PRO A 90 13.32 6.99 -5.48
N SER A 91 13.09 6.28 -4.38
CA SER A 91 12.52 4.93 -4.43
C SER A 91 11.08 5.02 -4.92
N TYR A 92 10.77 4.31 -6.00
CA TYR A 92 9.40 4.19 -6.48
C TYR A 92 8.51 3.55 -5.41
N LYS A 93 7.36 4.17 -5.13
CA LYS A 93 6.32 3.61 -4.27
C LYS A 93 5.13 3.23 -5.16
N PRO A 94 4.74 1.95 -5.21
CA PRO A 94 3.57 1.53 -5.96
C PRO A 94 2.32 2.26 -5.51
N LEU A 95 1.42 2.51 -6.46
CA LEU A 95 0.12 3.10 -6.18
C LEU A 95 -0.69 2.23 -5.19
N PRO A 96 -1.54 2.84 -4.35
CA PRO A 96 -2.35 2.10 -3.39
C PRO A 96 -3.33 1.16 -4.12
N ARG A 97 -3.44 -0.07 -3.63
CA ARG A 97 -4.29 -1.13 -4.19
C ARG A 97 -5.28 -1.61 -3.13
N PRO A 98 -6.47 -2.07 -3.53
CA PRO A 98 -7.40 -2.65 -2.58
C PRO A 98 -6.79 -3.90 -1.97
N VAL A 99 -6.94 -4.06 -0.66
CA VAL A 99 -6.37 -5.19 0.08
C VAL A 99 -7.48 -6.13 0.49
N THR A 100 -7.43 -7.37 0.02
CA THR A 100 -8.43 -8.38 0.37
C THR A 100 -8.33 -8.76 1.86
N ALA A 101 -9.41 -9.27 2.44
CA ALA A 101 -9.41 -9.80 3.81
C ALA A 101 -8.33 -10.89 3.99
N ALA A 102 -8.16 -11.75 2.99
CA ALA A 102 -7.12 -12.79 2.98
C ALA A 102 -5.71 -12.20 2.98
N GLN A 103 -5.45 -11.17 2.18
CA GLN A 103 -4.16 -10.46 2.16
C GLN A 103 -3.88 -9.76 3.50
N ARG A 104 -4.89 -9.11 4.10
CA ARG A 104 -4.78 -8.53 5.45
C ARG A 104 -4.44 -9.59 6.49
N ALA A 105 -5.10 -10.75 6.45
CA ALA A 105 -4.80 -11.86 7.35
C ALA A 105 -3.37 -12.42 7.14
N LYS A 106 -2.94 -12.58 5.89
CA LYS A 106 -1.57 -13.02 5.55
C LYS A 106 -0.52 -12.01 6.03
N ARG A 107 -0.80 -10.71 5.90
CA ARG A 107 0.07 -9.63 6.43
C ARG A 107 0.19 -9.74 7.95
N ARG A 108 -0.92 -9.82 8.68
CA ARG A 108 -0.93 -10.01 10.14
C ARG A 108 -0.12 -11.25 10.59
N ARG A 109 -0.22 -12.37 9.86
CA ARG A 109 0.58 -13.57 10.16
C ARG A 109 2.08 -13.33 9.98
N ARG A 110 2.48 -12.59 8.94
CA ARG A 110 3.88 -12.25 8.68
C ARG A 110 4.44 -11.30 9.74
N GLU A 111 3.68 -10.29 10.12
CA GLU A 111 4.04 -9.33 11.18
C GLU A 111 4.27 -10.06 12.50
N ARG A 112 3.34 -10.92 12.93
CA ARG A 112 3.50 -11.75 14.13
C ARG A 112 4.74 -12.64 14.07
N LYS A 113 5.01 -13.26 12.92
CA LYS A 113 6.22 -14.09 12.75
C LYS A 113 7.49 -13.24 12.87
N TYR A 114 7.49 -12.07 12.26
CA TYR A 114 8.61 -11.13 12.33
C TYR A 114 8.86 -10.71 13.79
N GLU A 115 7.82 -10.29 14.50
CA GLU A 115 7.90 -9.95 15.93
C GLU A 115 8.53 -11.08 16.74
N LEU A 116 8.02 -12.31 16.60
CA LEU A 116 8.56 -13.49 17.28
C LEU A 116 10.05 -13.74 16.96
N VAL A 117 10.46 -13.56 15.69
CA VAL A 117 11.87 -13.72 15.29
C VAL A 117 12.72 -12.60 15.89
N THR A 118 12.25 -11.35 15.85
CA THR A 118 12.99 -10.22 16.42
C THR A 118 13.14 -10.33 17.93
N THR A 119 12.09 -10.78 18.64
CA THR A 119 12.16 -10.99 20.08
C THR A 119 13.11 -12.13 20.42
N ALA A 120 13.05 -13.24 19.67
CA ALA A 120 13.98 -14.35 19.85
C ALA A 120 15.43 -13.92 19.62
N LEU A 121 15.70 -13.16 18.56
CA LEU A 121 17.04 -12.61 18.29
C LEU A 121 17.52 -11.68 19.40
N ALA A 122 16.65 -10.79 19.89
CA ALA A 122 16.98 -9.89 20.99
C ALA A 122 17.31 -10.66 22.28
N THR A 123 16.53 -11.69 22.61
CA THR A 123 16.82 -12.55 23.78
C THR A 123 18.11 -13.35 23.63
N ALA A 124 18.41 -13.86 22.43
CA ALA A 124 19.65 -14.58 22.16
C ALA A 124 20.87 -13.66 22.25
N ALA A 125 20.77 -12.42 21.77
CA ALA A 125 21.80 -11.40 21.91
C ALA A 125 22.05 -11.07 23.40
N ALA A 126 20.98 -10.93 24.20
CA ALA A 126 21.11 -10.70 25.64
C ALA A 126 21.77 -11.88 26.40
N GLN A 127 21.64 -13.10 25.87
CA GLN A 127 22.30 -14.30 26.40
C GLN A 127 23.75 -14.47 25.92
N GLY A 128 24.31 -13.49 25.19
CA GLY A 128 25.69 -13.53 24.70
C GLY A 128 25.92 -14.53 23.57
N ARG A 129 24.86 -14.99 22.88
CA ARG A 129 25.04 -15.83 21.69
C ARG A 129 25.60 -14.97 20.55
N PRO A 130 26.63 -15.44 19.83
CA PRO A 130 27.20 -14.70 18.71
C PRO A 130 26.14 -14.45 17.64
N SER A 131 25.91 -13.18 17.28
CA SER A 131 25.15 -12.81 16.09
C SER A 131 26.03 -13.00 14.85
N MET A 132 25.43 -13.06 13.65
CA MET A 132 26.18 -13.16 12.39
C MET A 132 27.25 -12.06 12.22
N ASP A 133 27.06 -10.88 12.82
CA ASP A 133 28.04 -9.78 12.78
C ASP A 133 29.30 -10.06 13.61
N SER A 134 29.23 -10.98 14.57
CA SER A 134 30.37 -11.44 15.37
C SER A 134 31.13 -12.62 14.74
N VAL A 135 30.61 -13.17 13.64
CA VAL A 135 31.27 -14.25 12.89
C VAL A 135 32.26 -13.61 11.91
N THR A 136 33.50 -13.40 12.35
CA THR A 136 34.61 -13.10 11.43
C THR A 136 34.93 -14.36 10.63
N ALA A 137 34.85 -14.27 9.29
CA ALA A 137 35.24 -15.35 8.41
C ALA A 137 36.73 -15.72 8.66
N ASP A 138 37.00 -17.00 8.86
CA ASP A 138 38.36 -17.52 9.01
C ASP A 138 39.12 -17.35 7.67
N PRO A 139 40.18 -16.53 7.59
CA PRO A 139 40.91 -16.28 6.36
C PRO A 139 41.63 -17.52 5.81
N THR A 140 41.71 -18.61 6.58
CA THR A 140 42.36 -19.85 6.15
C THR A 140 41.54 -20.67 5.14
N HIS A 141 40.23 -20.38 5.00
CA HIS A 141 39.33 -21.10 4.09
C HIS A 141 38.95 -20.36 2.80
N THR A 142 39.64 -19.26 2.47
CA THR A 142 39.43 -18.56 1.19
C THR A 142 39.81 -19.46 0.03
N ALA A 143 38.80 -20.02 -0.65
CA ALA A 143 38.97 -20.91 -1.79
C ALA A 143 39.87 -20.25 -2.86
N ALA A 144 40.89 -20.98 -3.30
CA ALA A 144 41.82 -20.53 -4.33
C ALA A 144 41.06 -20.08 -5.58
N PRO A 145 41.46 -18.95 -6.22
CA PRO A 145 40.77 -18.43 -7.38
C PRO A 145 40.78 -19.46 -8.53
N PRO A 146 39.69 -19.59 -9.31
CA PRO A 146 39.61 -20.56 -10.38
C PRO A 146 40.68 -20.26 -11.44
N LYS A 147 41.52 -21.27 -11.74
CA LYS A 147 42.49 -21.21 -12.84
C LYS A 147 41.73 -21.00 -14.16
N ARG A 148 41.88 -19.83 -14.75
CA ARG A 148 41.42 -19.55 -16.12
C ARG A 148 42.20 -20.44 -17.09
N ARG A 149 41.48 -21.25 -17.87
CA ARG A 149 41.98 -21.89 -19.09
C ARG A 149 41.68 -21.00 -20.28
#